data_AF-A0A1Q7ZJF4-F1
#
_entry.id   AF-A0A1Q7ZJF4-F1
#
_cell.length_a   1.000
_cell.length_b   1.000
_cell.length_c   1.000
_cell.angle_alpha   90.00
_cell.angle_beta   90.00
_cell.angle_gamma   90.00
#
_symmetry.space_group_name_H-M   'P 1'
#
loop_
_entity.id
_entity.type
_entity.pdbx_description
1 polymer ?
#
loop_
_entity_poly.entity_id
_entity_poly.type
_entity_poly.pdbx_seq_one_letter_code
_entity_poly.pdbx_strand_id
1 'polypeptide(L)'
;MGRAVPEVDQYSILVAGISVLPAAADSPFGDQVILETIAEPSREEEILRVISTVSESNLNVADGAIPGSVAKRPGVLVTGSLTRAREVGRAVRVAAAAGGDAIQAVLKAAEGYLLFRDRIADYDSGDEGGFLVGEITIAGSGRYQGSRYRIRFKNENVMAWEDETPSVMPHDLVILVSASTGRAITNPDFERGQEVAALGFKAPPALAHAVRASRDRSATLRVRRAVRADRGAQSLAHFGDGAMSTYERRNKEFSFDLPDRPIKAAVDPTHNILAVYH
;
A
#
# COMPACT_ATOMS: atom_id res chain seq x y z
N MET A 1 -4.42 8.00 -5.45
CA MET A 1 -3.36 7.34 -4.66
C MET A 1 -1.95 7.74 -5.02
N GLY A 2 -1.57 7.78 -6.30
CA GLY A 2 -0.19 8.10 -6.69
C GLY A 2 0.81 6.97 -6.42
N ARG A 3 0.31 5.80 -6.00
CA ARG A 3 0.97 4.49 -5.90
C ARG A 3 -0.10 3.39 -6.07
N ALA A 4 0.34 2.17 -6.34
CA ALA A 4 -0.48 0.97 -6.19
C ALA A 4 -0.66 0.64 -4.70
N VAL A 5 -1.85 0.20 -4.30
CA VAL A 5 -2.21 -0.07 -2.90
C VAL A 5 -2.96 -1.39 -2.81
N PRO A 6 -2.75 -2.15 -1.72
CA PRO A 6 -3.34 -3.48 -1.59
C PRO A 6 -4.86 -3.44 -1.54
N GLU A 7 -5.46 -2.42 -0.94
CA GLU A 7 -6.89 -2.41 -0.60
C GLU A 7 -7.59 -1.11 -1.01
N VAL A 8 -8.89 -1.24 -1.32
CA VAL A 8 -9.71 -0.13 -1.82
C VAL A 8 -9.83 1.00 -0.81
N ASP A 9 -9.84 0.69 0.49
CA ASP A 9 -9.99 1.67 1.59
C ASP A 9 -8.91 2.75 1.59
N GLN A 10 -7.80 2.49 0.90
CA GLN A 10 -6.72 3.45 0.79
C GLN A 10 -7.05 4.53 -0.26
N TYR A 11 -7.93 4.28 -1.24
CA TYR A 11 -8.23 5.16 -2.38
C TYR A 11 -8.46 6.62 -1.96
N SER A 12 -7.88 7.56 -2.70
CA SER A 12 -7.91 8.98 -2.31
C SER A 12 -9.33 9.56 -2.34
N ILE A 13 -10.20 8.99 -3.19
CA ILE A 13 -11.62 9.32 -3.26
C ILE A 13 -12.34 8.89 -1.97
N LEU A 14 -12.10 7.66 -1.49
CA LEU A 14 -12.63 7.16 -0.21
C LEU A 14 -12.05 7.90 0.99
N VAL A 15 -10.74 8.19 0.99
CA VAL A 15 -10.10 9.00 2.04
C VAL A 15 -10.70 10.42 2.09
N ALA A 16 -11.15 10.95 0.95
CA ALA A 16 -11.88 12.21 0.87
C ALA A 16 -13.37 12.11 1.24
N GLY A 17 -13.84 10.93 1.69
CA GLY A 17 -15.21 10.67 2.10
C GLY A 17 -16.21 10.59 0.94
N ILE A 18 -15.73 10.28 -0.26
CA ILE A 18 -16.57 10.13 -1.46
C ILE A 18 -16.70 8.65 -1.77
N SER A 19 -17.92 8.22 -2.10
CA SER A 19 -18.20 6.83 -2.46
C SER A 19 -17.47 6.44 -3.75
N VAL A 20 -17.08 5.16 -3.80
CA VAL A 20 -16.65 4.44 -5.00
C VAL A 20 -17.82 3.95 -5.83
N LEU A 21 -19.04 3.97 -5.28
CA LEU A 21 -20.25 3.56 -5.99
C LEU A 21 -20.81 4.66 -6.92
N PRO A 22 -21.53 4.27 -7.99
CA PRO A 22 -21.76 2.89 -8.43
C PRO A 22 -20.47 2.26 -8.97
N ALA A 23 -20.30 0.96 -8.71
CA ALA A 23 -19.22 0.18 -9.28
C ALA A 23 -19.78 -0.78 -10.32
N ALA A 24 -19.13 -0.87 -11.47
CA ALA A 24 -19.48 -1.79 -12.53
C ALA A 24 -18.30 -2.71 -12.81
N ALA A 25 -18.59 -3.97 -13.11
CA ALA A 25 -17.57 -4.94 -13.48
C ALA A 25 -18.04 -5.85 -14.61
N ASP A 26 -17.10 -6.30 -15.43
CA ASP A 26 -17.31 -7.30 -16.48
C ASP A 26 -16.25 -8.40 -16.46
N SER A 27 -16.68 -9.63 -16.69
CA SER A 27 -15.81 -10.80 -16.80
C SER A 27 -15.51 -11.12 -18.28
N PRO A 28 -14.41 -11.82 -18.59
CA PRO A 28 -14.14 -12.30 -19.95
C PRO A 28 -15.18 -13.32 -20.46
N PHE A 29 -16.03 -13.85 -19.58
CA PHE A 29 -17.11 -14.78 -19.91
C PHE A 29 -18.41 -14.07 -20.31
N GLY A 30 -18.45 -12.73 -20.21
CA GLY A 30 -19.61 -11.92 -20.54
C GLY A 30 -20.54 -11.61 -19.37
N ASP A 31 -20.15 -11.95 -18.14
CA ASP A 31 -20.89 -11.56 -16.93
C ASP A 31 -20.78 -10.05 -16.72
N GLN A 32 -21.86 -9.44 -16.25
CA GLN A 32 -21.91 -8.02 -15.91
C GLN A 32 -22.47 -7.85 -14.50
N VAL A 33 -21.78 -7.04 -13.69
CA VAL A 33 -22.16 -6.78 -12.30
C VAL A 33 -22.23 -5.27 -12.09
N ILE A 34 -23.28 -4.81 -11.43
CA ILE A 34 -23.43 -3.42 -10.98
C ILE A 34 -23.71 -3.43 -9.48
N LEU A 35 -22.85 -2.76 -8.72
CA LEU A 35 -23.04 -2.50 -7.30
C LEU A 35 -23.53 -1.07 -7.13
N GLU A 36 -24.83 -0.91 -6.84
CA GLU A 36 -25.43 0.40 -6.56
C GLU A 36 -25.42 0.74 -5.07
N THR A 37 -25.32 -0.27 -4.20
CA THR A 37 -25.33 -0.11 -2.74
C THR A 37 -24.47 -1.18 -2.09
N ILE A 38 -23.67 -0.76 -1.12
CA ILE A 38 -22.87 -1.62 -0.25
C ILE A 38 -23.02 -1.13 1.20
N ALA A 39 -22.84 -2.02 2.18
CA ALA A 39 -22.94 -1.63 3.58
C ALA A 39 -21.77 -0.74 4.04
N GLU A 40 -20.56 -0.99 3.51
CA GLU A 40 -19.34 -0.26 3.78
C GLU A 40 -18.35 -0.40 2.60
N PRO A 41 -17.41 0.53 2.39
CA PRO A 41 -16.50 0.53 1.23
C PRO A 41 -15.74 -0.79 1.02
N SER A 42 -15.23 -1.41 2.09
CA SER A 42 -14.49 -2.67 2.05
C SER A 42 -15.27 -3.83 1.43
N ARG A 43 -16.61 -3.79 1.43
CA ARG A 43 -17.46 -4.84 0.84
C ARG A 43 -17.44 -4.87 -0.67
N GLU A 44 -17.21 -3.74 -1.33
CA GLU A 44 -17.08 -3.70 -2.78
C GLU A 44 -15.94 -4.63 -3.22
N GLU A 45 -14.75 -4.45 -2.63
CA GLU A 45 -13.58 -5.27 -2.92
C GLU A 45 -13.81 -6.75 -2.61
N GLU A 46 -14.47 -7.08 -1.49
CA GLU A 46 -14.78 -8.47 -1.15
C GLU A 46 -15.67 -9.16 -2.18
N ILE A 47 -16.74 -8.48 -2.61
CA ILE A 47 -17.66 -9.01 -3.62
C ILE A 47 -16.93 -9.17 -4.95
N LEU A 48 -16.23 -8.13 -5.39
CA LEU A 48 -15.52 -8.13 -6.67
C LEU A 48 -14.36 -9.14 -6.69
N ARG A 49 -13.67 -9.37 -5.56
CA ARG A 49 -12.64 -10.42 -5.48
C ARG A 49 -13.21 -11.82 -5.60
N VAL A 50 -14.36 -12.12 -4.98
CA VAL A 50 -15.02 -13.42 -5.15
C VAL A 50 -15.41 -13.64 -6.62
N ILE A 51 -15.95 -12.61 -7.27
CA ILE A 51 -16.30 -12.67 -8.70
C ILE A 51 -15.04 -12.87 -9.55
N SER A 52 -13.96 -12.16 -9.25
CA SER A 52 -12.67 -12.31 -9.94
C SER A 52 -12.11 -13.73 -9.80
N THR A 53 -12.16 -14.33 -8.60
CA THR A 53 -11.71 -15.71 -8.38
C THR A 53 -12.47 -16.71 -9.24
N VAL A 54 -13.80 -16.59 -9.35
CA VAL A 54 -14.58 -17.49 -10.24
C VAL A 54 -14.44 -17.13 -11.73
N SER A 55 -13.88 -15.96 -12.03
CA SER A 55 -13.59 -15.47 -13.38
C SER A 55 -12.11 -15.63 -13.77
N GLU A 56 -11.43 -16.65 -13.22
CA GLU A 56 -10.01 -16.95 -13.50
C GLU A 56 -9.05 -15.76 -13.23
N SER A 57 -9.30 -15.03 -12.13
CA SER A 57 -8.56 -13.84 -11.72
C SER A 57 -8.58 -12.70 -12.75
N ASN A 58 -9.62 -12.67 -13.59
CA ASN A 58 -9.79 -11.68 -14.65
C ASN A 58 -11.15 -10.99 -14.53
N LEU A 59 -11.12 -9.76 -14.00
CA LEU A 59 -12.29 -8.92 -13.82
C LEU A 59 -11.93 -7.46 -14.12
N ASN A 60 -12.64 -6.83 -15.04
CA ASN A 60 -12.53 -5.40 -15.26
C ASN A 60 -13.45 -4.68 -14.29
N VAL A 61 -12.98 -3.58 -13.69
CA VAL A 61 -13.76 -2.79 -12.72
C VAL A 61 -13.69 -1.32 -13.10
N ALA A 62 -14.85 -0.67 -13.06
CA ALA A 62 -15.01 0.77 -13.14
C ALA A 62 -15.80 1.25 -11.92
N ASP A 63 -15.12 2.02 -11.07
CA ASP A 63 -15.66 2.59 -9.84
C ASP A 63 -15.26 4.07 -9.73
N GLY A 64 -15.68 4.72 -8.64
CA GLY A 64 -15.22 6.07 -8.29
C GLY A 64 -15.63 7.16 -9.28
N ALA A 65 -16.73 6.94 -10.01
CA ALA A 65 -17.28 7.91 -10.95
C ALA A 65 -17.70 9.19 -10.22
N ILE A 66 -16.92 10.28 -10.40
CA ILE A 66 -17.15 11.56 -9.73
C ILE A 66 -17.32 12.70 -10.74
N PRO A 67 -18.15 13.71 -10.44
CA PRO A 67 -18.21 14.92 -11.24
C PRO A 67 -16.85 15.62 -11.32
N GLY A 68 -16.54 16.24 -12.47
CA GLY A 68 -15.28 16.98 -12.64
C GLY A 68 -15.09 18.12 -11.63
N SER A 69 -16.18 18.72 -11.15
CA SER A 69 -16.14 19.71 -10.06
C SER A 69 -15.65 19.11 -8.74
N VAL A 70 -16.06 17.88 -8.42
CA VAL A 70 -15.63 17.12 -7.25
C VAL A 70 -14.18 16.69 -7.38
N ALA A 71 -13.79 16.20 -8.56
CA ALA A 71 -12.42 15.78 -8.88
C ALA A 71 -11.38 16.90 -8.70
N LYS A 72 -11.77 18.15 -8.99
CA LYS A 72 -10.91 19.34 -8.85
C LYS A 72 -10.76 19.83 -7.40
N ARG A 73 -11.53 19.29 -6.45
CA ARG A 73 -11.43 19.71 -5.05
C ARG A 73 -10.07 19.25 -4.47
N PRO A 74 -9.37 20.09 -3.71
CA PRO A 74 -8.12 19.70 -3.06
C PRO A 74 -8.28 18.44 -2.21
N GLY A 75 -7.33 17.50 -2.35
CA GLY A 75 -7.30 16.26 -1.55
C GLY A 75 -8.11 15.09 -2.11
N VAL A 76 -8.94 15.29 -3.14
CA VAL A 76 -9.72 14.20 -3.76
C VAL A 76 -8.87 13.31 -4.65
N LEU A 77 -8.10 13.93 -5.55
CA LEU A 77 -7.22 13.23 -6.48
C LEU A 77 -5.76 13.53 -6.18
N VAL A 78 -4.92 12.50 -6.33
CA VAL A 78 -3.46 12.68 -6.38
C VAL A 78 -3.09 12.99 -7.83
N THR A 79 -2.58 14.19 -8.08
CA THR A 79 -2.25 14.68 -9.43
C THR A 79 -0.75 14.52 -9.73
N GLY A 80 -0.39 14.58 -11.01
CA GLY A 80 1.01 14.54 -11.46
C GLY A 80 1.68 13.16 -11.46
N SER A 81 1.01 12.10 -11.00
CA SER A 81 1.57 10.73 -10.95
C SER A 81 2.00 10.21 -12.33
N LEU A 82 1.19 10.43 -13.37
CA LEU A 82 1.54 10.04 -14.75
C LEU A 82 2.74 10.82 -15.30
N THR A 83 2.81 12.12 -14.99
CA THR A 83 3.97 12.95 -15.36
C THR A 83 5.24 12.44 -14.70
N ARG A 84 5.20 12.17 -13.39
CA ARG A 84 6.32 11.60 -12.63
C ARG A 84 6.74 10.24 -13.18
N ALA A 85 5.80 9.33 -13.43
CA ALA A 85 6.08 8.01 -14.00
C ALA A 85 6.77 8.13 -15.37
N ARG A 86 6.31 9.06 -16.22
CA ARG A 86 6.91 9.34 -17.53
C ARG A 86 8.32 9.90 -17.40
N GLU A 87 8.58 10.78 -16.44
CA GLU A 87 9.90 11.38 -16.19
C GLU A 87 10.91 10.33 -15.71
N VAL A 88 10.52 9.50 -14.74
CA VAL A 88 11.35 8.39 -14.26
C VAL A 88 11.63 7.40 -15.39
N GLY A 89 10.60 6.97 -16.13
CA GLY A 89 10.77 6.07 -17.27
C GLY A 89 11.65 6.66 -18.37
N ARG A 90 11.58 7.98 -18.62
CA ARG A 90 12.49 8.66 -19.55
C ARG A 90 13.93 8.64 -19.04
N ALA A 91 14.16 8.96 -17.75
CA ALA A 91 15.49 8.96 -17.16
C ALA A 91 16.17 7.59 -17.27
N VAL A 92 15.44 6.52 -16.97
CA VAL A 92 15.92 5.13 -17.11
C VAL A 92 16.30 4.82 -18.56
N ARG A 93 15.41 5.10 -19.52
CA ARG A 93 15.69 4.81 -20.94
C ARG A 93 16.88 5.59 -21.49
N VAL A 94 17.01 6.87 -21.14
CA VAL A 94 18.13 7.71 -21.58
C VAL A 94 19.45 7.24 -20.97
N ALA A 95 19.47 6.92 -19.67
CA ALA A 95 20.65 6.39 -19.02
C ALA A 95 21.08 5.05 -19.64
N ALA A 96 20.14 4.12 -19.84
CA ALA A 96 20.41 2.83 -20.47
C ALA A 96 20.96 2.98 -21.90
N ALA A 97 20.36 3.85 -22.72
CA ALA A 97 20.82 4.10 -24.09
C ALA A 97 22.24 4.71 -24.15
N ALA A 98 22.65 5.43 -23.09
CA ALA A 98 23.99 5.98 -22.95
C ALA A 98 24.98 5.05 -22.24
N GLY A 99 24.58 3.81 -21.90
CA GLY A 99 25.42 2.87 -21.15
C GLY A 99 25.64 3.23 -19.68
N GLY A 100 24.80 4.11 -19.12
CA GLY A 100 24.86 4.54 -17.72
C GLY A 100 24.09 3.63 -16.75
N ASP A 101 24.24 3.89 -15.45
CA ASP A 101 23.56 3.15 -14.39
C ASP A 101 22.07 3.54 -14.30
N ALA A 102 21.19 2.62 -14.72
CA ALA A 102 19.75 2.79 -14.69
C ALA A 102 19.18 2.98 -13.28
N ILE A 103 19.75 2.33 -12.26
CA ILE A 103 19.30 2.47 -10.86
C ILE A 103 19.59 3.89 -10.38
N GLN A 104 20.80 4.40 -10.63
CA GLN A 104 21.14 5.79 -10.27
C GLN A 104 20.23 6.80 -10.97
N ALA A 105 19.85 6.52 -12.22
CA ALA A 105 18.87 7.35 -12.94
C ALA A 105 17.50 7.36 -12.26
N VAL A 106 16.99 6.20 -11.80
CA VAL A 106 15.74 6.13 -11.02
C VAL A 106 15.87 6.94 -9.74
N LEU A 107 16.92 6.70 -8.94
CA LEU A 107 17.10 7.34 -7.64
C LEU A 107 17.15 8.86 -7.77
N LYS A 108 17.85 9.38 -8.78
CA LYS A 108 17.93 10.81 -9.05
C LYS A 108 16.59 11.39 -9.53
N ALA A 109 15.89 10.70 -10.43
CA ALA A 109 14.65 11.21 -11.02
C ALA A 109 13.45 11.12 -10.06
N ALA A 110 13.45 10.17 -9.14
CA ALA A 110 12.35 9.91 -8.21
C ALA A 110 12.66 10.29 -6.75
N GLU A 111 13.87 10.81 -6.47
CA GLU A 111 14.37 11.13 -5.13
C GLU A 111 14.29 9.93 -4.17
N GLY A 112 14.78 8.79 -4.66
CA GLY A 112 14.73 7.50 -3.96
C GLY A 112 16.01 7.16 -3.20
N TYR A 113 15.95 6.06 -2.47
CA TYR A 113 17.04 5.49 -1.69
C TYR A 113 17.38 4.08 -2.19
N LEU A 114 18.66 3.75 -2.33
CA LEU A 114 19.09 2.37 -2.54
C LEU A 114 19.16 1.68 -1.17
N LEU A 115 18.22 0.78 -0.89
CA LEU A 115 18.12 0.11 0.40
C LEU A 115 19.00 -1.13 0.42
N PHE A 116 18.85 -1.99 -0.58
CA PHE A 116 19.61 -3.24 -0.69
C PHE A 116 19.87 -3.59 -2.15
N ARG A 117 20.94 -4.34 -2.44
CA ARG A 117 21.23 -4.82 -3.80
C ARG A 117 22.01 -6.11 -3.73
N ASP A 118 21.38 -7.21 -4.15
CA ASP A 118 22.00 -8.52 -4.26
C ASP A 118 21.08 -9.50 -5.01
N ARG A 119 21.23 -10.81 -4.78
CA ARG A 119 20.44 -11.87 -5.40
C ARG A 119 19.29 -12.34 -4.52
N ILE A 120 18.15 -12.61 -5.16
CA ILE A 120 17.03 -13.28 -4.50
C ILE A 120 17.49 -14.68 -4.07
N ALA A 121 17.43 -14.96 -2.78
CA ALA A 121 17.76 -16.27 -2.23
C ALA A 121 16.54 -17.17 -2.15
N ASP A 122 15.43 -16.61 -1.71
CA ASP A 122 14.20 -17.33 -1.44
C ASP A 122 12.97 -16.44 -1.60
N TYR A 123 11.82 -17.06 -1.75
CA TYR A 123 10.51 -16.45 -1.63
C TYR A 123 9.46 -17.50 -1.27
N ASP A 124 8.43 -17.06 -0.56
CA ASP A 124 7.19 -17.78 -0.37
C ASP A 124 6.02 -16.91 -0.81
N SER A 125 5.00 -17.52 -1.39
CA SER A 125 3.80 -16.82 -1.85
C SER A 125 2.59 -17.74 -1.88
N GLY A 126 1.42 -17.20 -1.62
CA GLY A 126 0.14 -17.90 -1.75
C GLY A 126 -1.03 -16.95 -1.96
N ASP A 127 -2.14 -17.51 -2.41
CA ASP A 127 -3.41 -16.79 -2.51
C ASP A 127 -4.18 -16.87 -1.19
N GLU A 128 -4.41 -15.72 -0.57
CA GLU A 128 -5.17 -15.58 0.68
C GLU A 128 -6.31 -14.59 0.46
N GLY A 129 -7.56 -15.07 0.47
CA GLY A 129 -8.75 -14.21 0.31
C GLY A 129 -8.79 -13.43 -1.02
N GLY A 130 -8.18 -13.98 -2.08
CA GLY A 130 -8.07 -13.32 -3.38
C GLY A 130 -6.94 -12.29 -3.45
N PHE A 131 -5.99 -12.31 -2.51
CA PHE A 131 -4.76 -11.52 -2.54
C PHE A 131 -3.55 -12.43 -2.68
N LEU A 132 -2.59 -12.02 -3.49
CA LEU A 132 -1.27 -12.64 -3.54
C LEU A 132 -0.44 -12.15 -2.35
N VAL A 133 -0.22 -12.99 -1.35
CA VAL A 133 0.52 -12.67 -0.13
C VAL A 133 1.83 -13.44 -0.10
N GLY A 134 2.89 -12.84 0.43
CA GLY A 134 4.16 -13.55 0.60
C GLY A 134 5.32 -12.67 1.06
N GLU A 135 6.51 -13.27 1.03
CA GLU A 135 7.77 -12.64 1.40
C GLU A 135 8.88 -12.98 0.38
N ILE A 136 9.68 -11.98 0.01
CA ILE A 136 10.89 -12.13 -0.80
C ILE A 136 12.10 -11.99 0.12
N THR A 137 13.06 -12.91 0.03
CA THR A 137 14.34 -12.83 0.74
C THR A 137 15.50 -12.63 -0.23
N ILE A 138 16.27 -11.57 -0.02
CA ILE A 138 17.49 -11.24 -0.77
C ILE A 138 18.69 -11.50 0.15
N ALA A 139 19.66 -12.30 -0.29
CA ALA A 139 20.86 -12.59 0.51
C ALA A 139 22.00 -11.66 0.13
N GLY A 140 22.59 -10.99 1.10
CA GLY A 140 23.66 -10.03 0.89
C GLY A 140 25.04 -10.66 0.71
N SER A 141 25.81 -10.04 -0.19
CA SER A 141 27.19 -10.34 -0.53
C SER A 141 28.00 -9.05 -0.59
N GLY A 142 29.34 -9.16 -0.61
CA GLY A 142 30.23 -8.00 -0.69
C GLY A 142 29.99 -7.01 0.44
N ARG A 143 29.49 -5.80 0.14
CA ARG A 143 29.18 -4.78 1.16
C ARG A 143 28.01 -5.13 2.07
N TYR A 144 27.15 -6.06 1.65
CA TYR A 144 26.01 -6.57 2.41
C TYR A 144 26.28 -7.97 2.98
N GLN A 145 27.54 -8.41 2.98
CA GLN A 145 27.90 -9.77 3.38
C GLN A 145 27.37 -10.11 4.78
N GLY A 146 26.58 -11.17 4.86
CA GLY A 146 26.01 -11.67 6.11
C GLY A 146 24.63 -11.10 6.46
N SER A 147 24.18 -10.05 5.78
CA SER A 147 22.83 -9.48 5.95
C SER A 147 21.82 -10.11 4.99
N ARG A 148 20.55 -10.04 5.37
CA ARG A 148 19.40 -10.43 4.56
C ARG A 148 18.43 -9.28 4.45
N TYR A 149 17.81 -9.13 3.28
CA TYR A 149 16.74 -8.17 3.08
C TYR A 149 15.45 -8.88 2.77
N ARG A 150 14.42 -8.62 3.57
CA ARG A 150 13.10 -9.24 3.45
C ARG A 150 12.09 -8.21 2.99
N ILE A 151 11.25 -8.55 2.01
CA ILE A 151 10.16 -7.70 1.52
C ILE A 151 8.86 -8.48 1.65
N ARG A 152 7.93 -7.98 2.46
CA ARG A 152 6.57 -8.55 2.54
C ARG A 152 5.65 -7.84 1.58
N PHE A 153 4.81 -8.62 0.91
CA PHE A 153 3.85 -8.11 -0.06
C PHE A 153 2.45 -8.69 0.17
N LYS A 154 1.48 -7.90 -0.27
CA LYS A 154 0.07 -8.27 -0.45
C LYS A 154 -0.37 -7.59 -1.74
N ASN A 155 -0.32 -8.32 -2.86
CA ASN A 155 -0.23 -7.82 -4.24
C ASN A 155 0.98 -6.89 -4.45
N GLU A 156 1.01 -5.74 -3.78
CA GLU A 156 2.14 -4.81 -3.76
C GLU A 156 3.09 -5.06 -2.59
N ASN A 157 4.35 -4.65 -2.74
CA ASN A 157 5.30 -4.61 -1.63
C ASN A 157 4.84 -3.56 -0.59
N VAL A 158 4.78 -3.98 0.67
CA VAL A 158 4.20 -3.20 1.77
C VAL A 158 5.24 -2.81 2.80
N MET A 159 6.13 -3.73 3.16
CA MET A 159 7.16 -3.53 4.19
C MET A 159 8.46 -4.20 3.80
N ALA A 160 9.54 -3.74 4.42
CA ALA A 160 10.82 -4.40 4.30
C ALA A 160 11.65 -4.34 5.58
N TRP A 161 12.54 -5.31 5.75
CA TRP A 161 13.48 -5.42 6.85
C TRP A 161 14.88 -5.70 6.32
N GLU A 162 15.88 -5.11 6.95
CA GLU A 162 17.27 -5.55 6.85
C GLU A 162 17.60 -6.31 8.15
N ASP A 163 17.83 -7.61 8.00
CA ASP A 163 17.86 -8.56 9.11
C ASP A 163 16.57 -8.43 9.95
N GLU A 164 16.68 -8.11 11.24
CA GLU A 164 15.53 -7.89 12.13
C GLU A 164 15.11 -6.41 12.26
N THR A 165 15.78 -5.51 11.53
CA THR A 165 15.51 -4.07 11.63
C THR A 165 14.53 -3.62 10.55
N PRO A 166 13.37 -3.03 10.91
CA PRO A 166 12.45 -2.44 9.93
C PRO A 166 13.15 -1.39 9.07
N SER A 167 13.09 -1.56 7.76
CA SER A 167 13.69 -0.69 6.75
C SER A 167 12.65 0.20 6.07
N VAL A 168 11.49 -0.36 5.71
CA VAL A 168 10.37 0.38 5.10
C VAL A 168 9.07 -0.04 5.74
N MET A 169 8.26 0.94 6.11
CA MET A 169 6.92 0.76 6.67
C MET A 169 5.88 1.56 5.85
N PRO A 170 4.62 1.11 5.79
CA PRO A 170 3.54 1.90 5.22
C PRO A 170 3.50 3.32 5.83
N HIS A 171 3.41 4.39 5.03
CA HIS A 171 2.98 4.44 3.63
C HIS A 171 4.11 4.63 2.62
N ASP A 172 5.36 4.53 3.06
CA ASP A 172 6.52 4.58 2.17
C ASP A 172 6.51 3.39 1.21
N LEU A 173 7.27 3.50 0.12
CA LEU A 173 7.36 2.50 -0.94
C LEU A 173 8.68 1.76 -0.85
N VAL A 174 8.61 0.45 -0.98
CA VAL A 174 9.74 -0.39 -1.39
C VAL A 174 9.42 -0.98 -2.75
N ILE A 175 10.31 -0.80 -3.72
CA ILE A 175 10.16 -1.30 -5.09
C ILE A 175 11.36 -2.19 -5.41
N LEU A 176 11.08 -3.40 -5.89
CA LEU A 176 12.11 -4.29 -6.39
C LEU A 176 12.38 -3.97 -7.86
N VAL A 177 13.64 -3.82 -8.24
CA VAL A 177 14.05 -3.60 -9.63
C VAL A 177 15.15 -4.58 -10.04
N SER A 178 15.21 -4.90 -11.33
CA SER A 178 16.33 -5.63 -11.90
C SER A 178 17.62 -4.81 -11.77
N ALA A 179 18.67 -5.42 -11.20
CA ALA A 179 19.94 -4.73 -10.97
C ALA A 179 20.68 -4.34 -12.26
N SER A 180 20.40 -5.02 -13.36
CA SER A 180 21.01 -4.77 -14.67
C SER A 180 20.26 -3.74 -15.50
N THR A 181 18.92 -3.70 -15.41
CA THR A 181 18.09 -2.86 -16.29
C THR A 181 17.41 -1.69 -15.59
N GLY A 182 17.33 -1.71 -14.25
CA GLY A 182 16.55 -0.74 -13.48
C GLY A 182 15.03 -0.82 -13.70
N ARG A 183 14.54 -1.84 -14.41
CA ARG A 183 13.10 -2.08 -14.60
C ARG A 183 12.49 -2.65 -13.32
N ALA A 184 11.30 -2.18 -12.98
CA ALA A 184 10.53 -2.72 -11.86
C ALA A 184 10.21 -4.21 -12.08
N ILE A 185 10.29 -4.95 -10.99
CA ILE A 185 9.87 -6.35 -10.88
C ILE A 185 8.56 -6.35 -10.09
N THR A 186 7.53 -6.92 -10.69
CA THR A 186 6.19 -7.09 -10.11
C THR A 186 6.11 -8.40 -9.35
N ASN A 187 5.19 -8.50 -8.38
CA ASN A 187 4.93 -9.77 -7.72
C ASN A 187 3.92 -10.56 -8.58
N PRO A 188 4.11 -11.88 -8.80
CA PRO A 188 5.18 -12.76 -8.32
C PRO A 188 6.32 -12.97 -9.36
N ASP A 189 6.57 -12.01 -10.27
CA ASP A 189 7.47 -12.14 -11.43
C ASP A 189 8.97 -12.08 -11.07
N PHE A 190 9.39 -12.84 -10.07
CA PHE A 190 10.76 -12.93 -9.57
C PHE A 190 11.28 -14.36 -9.55
N GLU A 191 12.60 -14.52 -9.62
CA GLU A 191 13.26 -15.82 -9.68
C GLU A 191 14.42 -15.92 -8.67
N ARG A 192 14.65 -17.13 -8.14
CA ARG A 192 15.83 -17.39 -7.31
C ARG A 192 17.11 -17.14 -8.10
N GLY A 193 18.08 -16.47 -7.48
CA GLY A 193 19.35 -16.10 -8.09
C GLY A 193 19.30 -14.83 -8.95
N GLN A 194 18.12 -14.26 -9.21
CA GLN A 194 17.96 -13.01 -9.94
C GLN A 194 18.64 -11.85 -9.22
N GLU A 195 19.48 -11.09 -9.93
CA GLU A 195 20.12 -9.89 -9.38
C GLU A 195 19.14 -8.72 -9.35
N VAL A 196 18.93 -8.18 -8.16
CA VAL A 196 17.92 -7.18 -7.88
C VAL A 196 18.46 -6.04 -7.01
N ALA A 197 17.75 -4.92 -7.02
CA ALA A 197 17.92 -3.83 -6.06
C ALA A 197 16.57 -3.47 -5.45
N ALA A 198 16.53 -3.32 -4.13
CA ALA A 198 15.40 -2.79 -3.40
C ALA A 198 15.56 -1.28 -3.25
N LEU A 199 14.59 -0.52 -3.76
CA LEU A 199 14.59 0.93 -3.75
C LEU A 199 13.49 1.47 -2.84
N GLY A 200 13.81 2.46 -2.01
CA GLY A 200 12.90 3.13 -1.09
C GLY A 200 12.43 4.48 -1.61
N PHE A 201 11.14 4.81 -1.44
CA PHE A 201 10.62 6.14 -1.76
C PHE A 201 9.65 6.63 -0.69
N LYS A 202 9.73 7.92 -0.37
CA LYS A 202 8.83 8.55 0.60
C LYS A 202 7.39 8.57 0.12
N ALA A 203 6.46 8.38 1.05
CA ALA A 203 5.04 8.52 0.82
C ALA A 203 4.70 9.92 0.27
N PRO A 204 3.74 10.04 -0.67
CA PRO A 204 3.20 11.33 -1.07
C PRO A 204 2.63 12.09 0.15
N PRO A 205 2.81 13.42 0.23
CA PRO A 205 2.34 14.22 1.37
C PRO A 205 0.85 14.01 1.71
N ALA A 206 0.00 13.85 0.70
CA ALA A 206 -1.44 13.63 0.89
C ALA A 206 -1.76 12.38 1.73
N LEU A 207 -0.97 11.31 1.61
CA LEU A 207 -1.14 10.09 2.40
C LEU A 207 -0.48 10.22 3.78
N ALA A 208 0.66 10.90 3.87
CA ALA A 208 1.30 11.19 5.16
C ALA A 208 0.41 12.04 6.09
N HIS A 209 -0.40 12.95 5.53
CA HIS A 209 -1.33 13.80 6.28
C HIS A 209 -2.59 13.06 6.74
N ALA A 210 -3.14 12.15 5.92
CA ALA A 210 -4.32 11.35 6.28
C ALA A 210 -4.06 10.47 7.52
N VAL A 211 -2.85 9.93 7.66
CA VAL A 211 -2.42 9.14 8.84
C VAL A 211 -2.31 10.00 10.09
N ARG A 212 -1.78 11.22 9.98
CA ARG A 212 -1.73 12.16 11.11
C ARG A 212 -3.14 12.51 11.59
N ALA A 213 -4.06 12.76 10.66
CA ALA A 213 -5.45 13.07 10.97
C ALA A 213 -6.25 11.86 11.50
N SER A 214 -5.91 10.62 11.14
CA SER A 214 -6.55 9.41 11.67
C SER A 214 -6.02 9.02 13.05
N ARG A 215 -4.74 9.27 13.36
CA ARG A 215 -4.17 9.16 14.72
C ARG A 215 -4.83 10.14 15.69
N ASP A 216 -5.10 11.36 15.25
CA ASP A 216 -5.83 12.35 16.06
C ASP A 216 -7.31 11.97 16.25
N ARG A 217 -7.96 11.44 15.21
CA ARG A 217 -9.35 10.97 15.30
C ARG A 217 -9.51 9.71 16.14
N SER A 218 -8.56 8.77 16.12
CA SER A 218 -8.59 7.57 16.95
C SER A 218 -8.31 7.86 18.43
N ALA A 219 -7.48 8.86 18.74
CA ALA A 219 -7.38 9.42 20.09
C ALA A 219 -8.70 10.09 20.53
N THR A 220 -9.34 10.83 19.63
CA THR A 220 -10.64 11.48 19.90
C THR A 220 -11.80 10.47 20.03
N LEU A 221 -11.77 9.36 19.29
CA LEU A 221 -12.77 8.29 19.34
C LEU A 221 -12.64 7.45 20.63
N ARG A 222 -11.42 7.21 21.11
CA ARG A 222 -11.17 6.54 22.41
C ARG A 222 -11.63 7.40 23.59
N VAL A 223 -11.51 8.72 23.51
CA VAL A 223 -11.96 9.63 24.57
C VAL A 223 -13.48 9.85 24.57
N ARG A 224 -14.16 9.79 23.41
CA ARG A 224 -15.62 9.99 23.32
C ARG A 224 -16.46 8.78 23.73
N ARG A 225 -15.90 7.57 23.79
CA ARG A 225 -16.66 6.36 24.19
C ARG A 225 -16.83 6.20 25.72
N ALA A 226 -16.30 7.11 26.54
CA ALA A 226 -16.31 7.00 27.99
C ALA A 226 -17.25 7.97 28.74
N VAL A 227 -18.03 8.84 28.06
CA VAL A 227 -18.94 9.78 28.76
C VAL A 227 -20.29 9.91 28.06
N ARG A 228 -21.24 9.05 28.44
CA ARG A 228 -22.67 9.35 28.71
C ARG A 228 -23.40 8.02 28.88
N ALA A 229 -23.35 7.48 30.09
CA ALA A 229 -24.49 6.75 30.61
C ALA A 229 -25.47 7.79 31.17
N ASP A 230 -26.71 7.73 30.71
CA ASP A 230 -27.96 8.06 31.39
C ASP A 230 -28.91 9.01 30.64
N ARG A 231 -30.18 8.56 30.64
CA ARG A 231 -31.45 9.17 30.20
C ARG A 231 -31.92 9.01 28.75
N GLY A 232 -33.01 8.23 28.63
CA GLY A 232 -34.18 8.60 27.82
C GLY A 232 -34.42 7.74 26.58
N ALA A 233 -35.42 6.85 26.66
CA ALA A 233 -35.88 5.96 25.59
C ALA A 233 -36.41 6.71 24.35
N GLN A 234 -36.17 6.17 23.15
CA GLN A 234 -37.20 5.52 22.29
C GLN A 234 -36.69 5.20 20.86
N SER A 235 -36.92 3.93 20.49
CA SER A 235 -37.00 3.31 19.16
C SER A 235 -35.92 3.58 18.11
N LEU A 236 -35.02 2.60 17.93
CA LEU A 236 -34.58 2.11 16.62
C LEU A 236 -34.21 0.62 16.79
N ALA A 237 -34.85 -0.21 15.98
CA ALA A 237 -34.86 -1.65 16.10
C ALA A 237 -33.47 -2.29 15.86
N HIS A 238 -33.27 -3.42 16.54
CA HIS A 238 -32.19 -4.39 16.45
C HIS A 238 -31.27 -4.33 15.22
N PHE A 239 -30.01 -3.92 15.44
CA PHE A 239 -28.85 -4.55 14.83
C PHE A 239 -27.90 -4.93 15.96
N GLY A 240 -27.52 -6.21 16.03
CA GLY A 240 -26.84 -6.80 17.18
C GLY A 240 -25.47 -6.18 17.48
N ASP A 241 -25.23 -5.92 18.76
CA ASP A 241 -23.90 -5.76 19.33
C ASP A 241 -23.08 -7.03 19.06
N GLY A 242 -21.98 -6.91 18.31
CA GLY A 242 -20.97 -7.98 18.22
C GLY A 242 -20.38 -8.29 16.85
N ALA A 243 -20.86 -7.68 15.75
CA ALA A 243 -20.23 -7.89 14.44
C ALA A 243 -18.99 -6.99 14.29
N MET A 244 -17.80 -7.59 14.43
CA MET A 244 -16.54 -6.98 14.01
C MET A 244 -16.66 -6.53 12.54
N SER A 245 -16.18 -5.33 12.20
CA SER A 245 -16.22 -4.86 10.79
C SER A 245 -15.48 -5.85 9.89
N THR A 246 -15.83 -5.90 8.61
CA THR A 246 -15.13 -6.80 7.67
C THR A 246 -13.64 -6.44 7.61
N TYR A 247 -13.32 -5.15 7.60
CA TYR A 247 -11.96 -4.60 7.69
C TYR A 247 -11.17 -5.14 8.90
N GLU A 248 -11.76 -5.11 10.10
CA GLU A 248 -11.10 -5.61 11.31
C GLU A 248 -10.87 -7.13 11.28
N ARG A 249 -11.78 -7.90 10.66
CA ARG A 249 -11.58 -9.35 10.47
C ARG A 249 -10.41 -9.66 9.55
N ARG A 250 -10.28 -8.95 8.42
CA ARG A 250 -9.19 -9.15 7.45
C ARG A 250 -7.81 -8.78 8.00
N ASN A 251 -7.75 -7.73 8.81
CA ASN A 251 -6.49 -7.20 9.32
C ASN A 251 -6.06 -7.82 10.66
N LYS A 252 -6.79 -8.82 11.16
CA LYS A 252 -6.44 -9.54 12.40
C LYS A 252 -5.31 -10.56 12.21
N GLU A 253 -5.14 -11.10 11.00
CA GLU A 253 -4.01 -11.98 10.65
C GLU A 253 -2.82 -11.20 10.08
N PHE A 254 -3.09 -10.01 9.52
CA PHE A 254 -2.10 -8.99 9.16
C PHE A 254 -1.83 -8.00 10.31
N SER A 255 -2.26 -8.30 11.55
CA SER A 255 -1.93 -7.47 12.71
C SER A 255 -0.45 -7.63 13.01
N PHE A 256 0.32 -6.60 12.68
CA PHE A 256 1.76 -6.61 12.83
C PHE A 256 2.13 -6.60 14.33
N ASP A 257 2.91 -7.58 14.76
CA ASP A 257 3.70 -7.49 16.01
C ASP A 257 4.74 -6.38 15.81
N LEU A 258 4.31 -5.13 16.01
CA LEU A 258 5.24 -4.04 16.23
C LEU A 258 5.99 -4.36 17.53
N PRO A 259 7.33 -4.29 17.57
CA PRO A 259 8.07 -4.57 18.79
C PRO A 259 7.52 -3.73 19.94
N ASP A 260 7.28 -4.37 21.09
CA ASP A 260 6.69 -3.81 22.33
C ASP A 260 7.55 -2.72 23.01
N ARG A 261 8.43 -2.03 22.27
CA ARG A 261 9.32 -1.00 22.80
C ARG A 261 8.65 0.37 22.75
N PRO A 262 8.70 1.16 23.84
CA PRO A 262 8.11 2.49 23.87
C PRO A 262 8.78 3.40 22.84
N ILE A 263 7.99 3.91 21.89
CA ILE A 263 8.41 4.92 20.91
C ILE A 263 8.66 6.25 21.65
N LYS A 264 9.92 6.62 21.87
CA LYS A 264 10.27 7.99 22.24
C LYS A 264 10.51 8.80 20.98
N ALA A 265 9.56 9.67 20.62
CA ALA A 265 9.76 10.66 19.59
C ALA A 265 10.74 11.74 20.10
N ALA A 266 11.94 11.80 19.53
CA ALA A 266 12.80 12.97 19.66
C ALA A 266 12.70 13.79 18.38
N VAL A 267 12.32 15.06 18.51
CA VAL A 267 12.24 16.02 17.41
C VAL A 267 13.56 16.79 17.38
N ASP A 268 14.35 16.64 16.32
CA ASP A 268 15.47 17.52 16.03
C ASP A 268 14.94 18.87 15.49
N PRO A 269 15.56 20.02 15.84
CA PRO A 269 15.18 21.35 15.34
C PRO A 269 15.10 21.50 13.81
N THR A 270 15.57 20.54 13.02
CA THR A 270 15.43 20.46 11.55
C THR A 270 14.14 19.80 11.04
N HIS A 271 13.20 19.42 11.92
CA HIS A 271 11.95 18.72 11.59
C HIS A 271 12.12 17.34 10.93
N ASN A 272 13.30 16.72 11.06
CA ASN A 272 13.49 15.31 10.73
C ASN A 272 13.02 14.42 11.90
N ILE A 273 12.09 13.50 11.64
CA ILE A 273 11.88 12.35 12.52
C ILE A 273 12.74 11.23 11.95
N LEU A 274 13.94 11.04 12.50
CA LEU A 274 14.61 9.75 12.45
C LEU A 274 13.83 8.82 13.38
N ALA A 275 13.31 7.71 12.86
CA ALA A 275 12.94 6.59 13.72
C ALA A 275 14.25 5.95 14.19
N VAL A 276 14.78 6.41 15.34
CA VAL A 276 15.87 5.70 16.02
C VAL A 276 15.22 4.57 16.82
N TYR A 277 15.37 3.35 16.32
CA TYR A 277 15.07 2.14 17.09
C TYR A 277 16.25 1.90 18.05
N HIS A 278 16.00 1.97 19.37
CA HIS A 278 16.91 1.47 20.39
C HIS A 278 16.53 0.05 20.79
#